data_AF-A0A8J3LNW8-F1
#
_entry.id   AF-A0A8J3LNW8-F1
#
_cell.length_a   1.000
_cell.length_b   1.000
_cell.length_c   1.000
_cell.angle_alpha   90.00
_cell.angle_beta   90.00
_cell.angle_gamma   90.00
#
_symmetry.space_group_name_H-M   'P 1'
#
loop_
_entity.id
_entity.type
_entity.pdbx_description
1 polymer ?
#
loop_
_entity_poly.entity_id
_entity_poly.type
_entity_poly.pdbx_seq_one_letter_code
_entity_poly.pdbx_strand_id
1 'polypeptide(L)'
;MSAPIFPESGGDGPNEVGPSVEPFVVDHHLVNKIKAQAIIDAGYCREQDGQVYSDEMQLKVAMLEAMINQHVAKGQRDLAKRAITKFELYAEMLPNAPGVESLPRTPEEAAAQDQLKKTLWSWLNAGTTGYVQVRVAELGYVLCEAPVSRTKVNEETGRREPTTETGRFLTTNRQLILNHYTTPAGTRFLAAARKLDAQLGLVTARRPELAEPIEKQLSVVLRQALESIRHADVRQAAALTRDHTDDAEQA
;
A
#
# COMPACT_ATOMS: atom_id res chain seq x y z
N MET A 1 32.27 -30.88 -44.33
CA MET A 1 32.68 -30.17 -43.10
C MET A 1 31.79 -30.67 -41.98
N SER A 2 32.34 -31.54 -41.15
CA SER A 2 31.61 -32.32 -40.14
C SER A 2 31.54 -31.57 -38.81
N ALA A 3 30.36 -31.57 -38.19
CA ALA A 3 30.13 -30.98 -36.88
C ALA A 3 30.68 -31.87 -35.75
N PRO A 4 31.16 -31.30 -34.62
CA PRO A 4 31.58 -32.08 -33.46
C PRO A 4 30.38 -32.53 -32.63
N ILE A 5 30.41 -33.79 -32.22
CA ILE A 5 29.47 -34.45 -31.32
C ILE A 5 29.92 -34.15 -29.88
N PHE A 6 29.03 -33.58 -29.06
CA PHE A 6 29.26 -33.42 -27.62
C PHE A 6 28.83 -34.69 -26.88
N PRO A 7 29.62 -35.22 -25.93
CA PRO A 7 29.18 -36.33 -25.09
C PRO A 7 28.21 -35.84 -24.01
N GLU A 8 27.05 -36.49 -23.92
CA GLU A 8 26.10 -36.37 -22.81
C GLU A 8 26.76 -36.90 -21.52
N SER A 9 27.02 -36.01 -20.55
CA SER A 9 27.46 -36.42 -19.22
C SER A 9 26.22 -36.78 -18.39
N GLY A 10 25.91 -38.07 -18.32
CA GLY A 10 24.99 -38.64 -17.34
C GLY A 10 25.59 -38.54 -15.94
N GLY A 11 25.07 -37.62 -15.14
CA GLY A 11 25.36 -37.49 -13.72
C GLY A 11 24.14 -37.89 -12.90
N ASP A 12 24.01 -39.18 -12.58
CA ASP A 12 23.16 -39.65 -11.48
C ASP A 12 23.86 -39.27 -10.17
N GLY A 13 23.59 -38.05 -9.71
CA GLY A 13 23.91 -37.64 -8.34
C GLY A 13 22.94 -38.32 -7.37
N PRO A 14 23.39 -38.77 -6.18
CA PRO A 14 22.49 -39.29 -5.17
C PRO A 14 21.48 -38.21 -4.78
N ASN A 15 20.19 -38.53 -4.87
CA ASN A 15 19.11 -37.72 -4.32
C ASN A 15 19.35 -37.56 -2.81
N GLU A 16 19.99 -36.46 -2.42
CA GLU A 16 19.99 -36.00 -1.04
C GLU A 16 18.54 -35.68 -0.66
N VAL A 17 17.91 -36.62 0.05
CA VAL A 17 16.65 -36.41 0.75
C VAL A 17 16.96 -35.41 1.86
N GLY A 18 16.89 -34.12 1.52
CA GLY A 18 16.98 -33.04 2.49
C GLY A 18 15.94 -33.23 3.60
N PRO A 19 16.23 -32.80 4.84
CA PRO A 19 15.30 -32.93 5.94
C PRO A 19 13.95 -32.34 5.55
N SER A 20 12.88 -33.11 5.70
CA SER A 20 11.53 -32.62 5.52
C SER A 20 11.31 -31.47 6.49
N VAL A 21 11.33 -30.23 5.99
CA VAL A 21 10.98 -29.05 6.75
C VAL A 21 9.50 -29.18 7.08
N GLU A 22 9.19 -29.65 8.29
CA GLU A 22 7.82 -29.65 8.76
C GLU A 22 7.30 -28.20 8.71
N PRO A 23 6.13 -27.94 8.10
CA PRO A 23 5.60 -26.60 7.99
C PRO A 23 5.36 -26.05 9.39
N PHE A 24 6.04 -24.96 9.74
CA PHE A 24 5.86 -24.27 11.02
C PHE A 24 4.42 -23.76 11.10
N VAL A 25 3.62 -24.32 12.01
CA VAL A 25 2.22 -23.93 12.21
C VAL A 25 2.20 -22.73 13.16
N VAL A 26 1.85 -21.55 12.63
CA VAL A 26 1.72 -20.32 13.41
C VAL A 26 0.42 -20.33 14.21
N ASP A 27 0.48 -20.10 15.53
CA ASP A 27 -0.72 -19.96 16.37
C ASP A 27 -1.40 -18.60 16.15
N HIS A 28 -2.48 -18.60 15.38
CA HIS A 28 -3.27 -17.40 15.07
C HIS A 28 -3.90 -16.74 16.31
N HIS A 29 -4.23 -17.49 17.36
CA HIS A 29 -4.80 -16.92 18.58
C HIS A 29 -3.73 -16.12 19.33
N LEU A 30 -2.52 -16.66 19.45
CA LEU A 30 -1.39 -15.95 20.04
C LEU A 30 -1.01 -14.70 19.24
N VAL A 31 -1.01 -14.78 17.90
CA VAL A 31 -0.79 -13.62 17.02
C VAL A 31 -1.80 -12.50 17.31
N ASN A 32 -3.09 -12.83 17.41
CA ASN A 32 -4.13 -11.84 17.71
C ASN A 32 -3.97 -11.23 19.11
N LYS A 33 -3.57 -12.03 20.09
CA LYS A 33 -3.27 -11.54 21.45
C LYS A 33 -2.09 -10.56 21.45
N ILE A 34 -1.00 -10.88 20.75
CA ILE A 34 0.18 -9.99 20.62
C ILE A 34 -0.22 -8.67 19.97
N LYS A 35 -1.05 -8.73 18.91
CA LYS A 35 -1.55 -7.52 18.23
C LYS A 35 -2.38 -6.63 19.15
N ALA A 36 -3.35 -7.21 19.84
CA ALA A 36 -4.20 -6.46 20.76
C ALA A 36 -3.38 -5.83 21.88
N GLN A 37 -2.44 -6.59 22.46
CA GLN A 37 -1.55 -6.09 23.50
C GLN A 37 -0.69 -4.93 23.00
N ALA A 38 -0.09 -5.03 21.81
CA ALA A 38 0.71 -3.95 21.24
C ALA A 38 -0.08 -2.64 21.05
N ILE A 39 -1.36 -2.73 20.70
CA ILE A 39 -2.25 -1.57 20.55
C ILE A 39 -2.58 -0.97 21.94
N ILE A 40 -2.85 -1.82 22.93
CA ILE A 40 -3.10 -1.41 24.32
C ILE A 40 -1.86 -0.75 24.94
N ASP A 41 -0.68 -1.34 24.76
CA ASP A 41 0.59 -0.84 25.29
C ASP A 41 0.99 0.52 24.70
N ALA A 42 0.50 0.84 23.50
CA ALA A 42 0.66 2.14 22.88
C ALA A 42 -0.40 3.17 23.35
N GLY A 43 -1.35 2.76 24.21
CA GLY A 43 -2.36 3.61 24.82
C GLY A 43 -3.69 3.69 24.05
N TYR A 44 -3.86 2.94 22.97
CA TYR A 44 -5.10 2.93 22.18
C TYR A 44 -6.05 1.86 22.70
N CYS A 45 -6.75 2.16 23.78
CA CYS A 45 -7.59 1.20 24.45
C CYS A 45 -8.85 1.82 25.02
N ARG A 46 -9.86 0.98 25.20
CA ARG A 46 -11.12 1.33 25.85
C ARG A 46 -11.38 0.38 27.01
N GLU A 47 -11.91 0.93 28.09
CA GLU A 47 -12.33 0.15 29.25
C GLU A 47 -13.82 -0.14 29.15
N GLN A 48 -14.18 -1.42 29.23
CA GLN A 48 -15.56 -1.89 29.26
C GLN A 48 -15.67 -2.99 30.31
N ASP A 49 -16.58 -2.84 31.27
CA ASP A 49 -16.82 -3.80 32.36
C ASP A 49 -15.55 -4.14 33.19
N GLY A 50 -14.65 -3.17 33.36
CA GLY A 50 -13.38 -3.33 34.08
C GLY A 50 -12.32 -4.13 33.30
N GLN A 51 -12.57 -4.42 32.02
CA GLN A 51 -11.59 -5.03 31.11
C GLN A 51 -11.11 -4.02 30.06
N VAL A 52 -9.81 -4.09 29.76
CA VAL A 52 -9.17 -3.22 28.76
C VAL A 52 -9.13 -3.94 27.42
N TYR A 53 -9.69 -3.31 26.38
CA TYR A 53 -9.70 -3.81 25.02
C TYR A 53 -8.95 -2.85 24.09
N SER A 54 -8.31 -3.39 23.05
CA SER A 54 -7.68 -2.59 22.00
C SER A 54 -8.72 -1.78 21.24
N ASP A 55 -8.45 -0.49 21.02
CA ASP A 55 -9.30 0.40 20.24
C ASP A 55 -8.62 0.80 18.92
N GLU A 56 -8.96 0.09 17.85
CA GLU A 56 -8.44 0.38 16.51
C GLU A 56 -8.91 1.72 15.95
N MET A 57 -10.07 2.22 16.40
CA MET A 57 -10.60 3.51 15.93
C MET A 57 -9.78 4.66 16.49
N GLN A 58 -9.45 4.60 17.78
CA GLN A 58 -8.55 5.57 18.41
C GLN A 58 -7.18 5.59 17.71
N LEU A 59 -6.64 4.42 17.37
CA LEU A 59 -5.39 4.30 16.61
C LEU A 59 -5.51 4.90 15.20
N LYS A 60 -6.63 4.70 14.49
CA LYS A 60 -6.87 5.33 13.17
C LYS A 60 -6.92 6.85 13.25
N VAL A 61 -7.57 7.40 14.28
CA VAL A 61 -7.67 8.85 14.50
C VAL A 61 -6.29 9.43 14.82
N ALA A 62 -5.53 8.80 15.73
CA ALA A 62 -4.18 9.22 16.05
C ALA A 62 -3.25 9.20 14.81
N MET A 63 -3.39 8.18 13.96
CA MET A 63 -2.67 8.09 12.70
C MET A 63 -3.02 9.24 11.73
N LEU A 64 -4.30 9.59 11.60
CA LEU A 64 -4.73 10.73 10.81
C LEU A 64 -4.12 12.04 11.32
N GLU A 65 -4.16 12.26 12.63
CA GLU A 65 -3.57 13.44 13.28
C GLU A 65 -2.06 13.51 13.07
N ALA A 66 -1.35 12.39 13.23
CA ALA A 66 0.09 12.31 12.96
C ALA A 66 0.41 12.69 11.51
N MET A 67 -0.36 12.18 10.54
CA MET A 67 -0.18 12.54 9.13
C MET A 67 -0.35 14.04 8.87
N ILE A 68 -1.38 14.66 9.46
CA ILE A 68 -1.67 16.09 9.30
C ILE A 68 -0.59 16.95 9.97
N ASN A 69 -0.15 16.56 11.18
CA ASN A 69 0.75 17.37 11.98
C ASN A 69 2.23 17.21 11.55
N GLN A 70 2.62 16.02 11.10
CA GLN A 70 4.03 15.65 10.92
C GLN A 70 4.40 15.30 9.48
N HIS A 71 3.48 14.78 8.67
CA HIS A 71 3.77 14.22 7.34
C HIS A 71 3.24 15.05 6.17
N VAL A 72 3.14 16.37 6.37
CA VAL A 72 2.81 17.32 5.31
C VAL A 72 4.09 17.81 4.62
N ALA A 73 4.25 17.48 3.33
CA ALA A 73 5.33 17.97 2.49
C ALA A 73 4.92 19.23 1.73
N LYS A 74 5.75 20.28 1.76
CA LYS A 74 5.50 21.54 1.06
C LYS A 74 6.23 21.64 -0.28
N GLY A 75 7.28 20.84 -0.47
CA GLY A 75 8.01 20.73 -1.74
C GLY A 75 8.87 19.47 -1.84
N GLN A 76 9.52 19.28 -2.98
CA GLN A 76 10.28 18.05 -3.30
C GLN A 76 11.38 17.72 -2.28
N ARG A 77 12.05 18.75 -1.74
CA ARG A 77 13.12 18.59 -0.75
C ARG A 77 12.62 18.07 0.59
N ASP A 78 11.34 18.30 0.90
CA ASP A 78 10.74 17.86 2.16
C ASP A 78 10.39 16.37 2.15
N LEU A 79 10.25 15.74 0.97
CA LEU A 79 9.79 14.35 0.86
C LEU A 79 10.66 13.38 1.64
N ALA A 80 11.98 13.57 1.60
CA ALA A 80 12.90 12.71 2.33
C ALA A 80 12.63 12.69 3.84
N LYS A 81 12.16 13.81 4.41
CA LYS A 81 11.86 13.96 5.83
C LYS A 81 10.39 13.72 6.17
N ARG A 82 9.47 14.10 5.29
CA ARG A 82 8.02 14.15 5.56
C ARG A 82 7.28 12.92 5.11
N ALA A 83 7.75 12.21 4.07
CA ALA A 83 7.10 10.99 3.65
C ALA A 83 7.44 9.85 4.62
N ILE A 84 6.41 9.18 5.11
CA ILE A 84 6.53 8.08 6.06
C ILE A 84 6.52 6.74 5.33
N THR A 85 7.48 5.87 5.64
CA THR A 85 7.48 4.49 5.12
C THR A 85 6.60 3.57 5.96
N LYS A 86 6.34 2.36 5.45
CA LYS A 86 5.54 1.35 6.16
C LYS A 86 6.11 1.00 7.55
N PHE A 87 7.44 0.94 7.68
CA PHE A 87 8.08 0.66 8.97
C PHE A 87 8.05 1.88 9.90
N GLU A 88 8.34 3.07 9.38
CA GLU A 88 8.31 4.31 10.17
C GLU A 88 6.92 4.56 10.76
N LEU A 89 5.86 4.35 9.97
CA LEU A 89 4.47 4.44 10.45
C LEU A 89 4.19 3.46 11.59
N TYR A 90 4.66 2.23 11.44
CA TYR A 90 4.48 1.21 12.46
C TYR A 90 5.19 1.56 13.76
N ALA A 91 6.44 2.02 13.68
CA ALA A 91 7.22 2.44 14.83
C ALA A 91 6.67 3.71 15.50
N GLU A 92 6.16 4.67 14.71
CA GLU A 92 5.59 5.91 15.23
C GLU A 92 4.26 5.65 15.93
N MET A 93 3.38 4.83 15.34
CA MET A 93 2.08 4.51 15.92
C MET A 93 2.18 3.54 17.09
N LEU A 94 3.09 2.56 17.03
CA LEU A 94 3.20 1.49 18.00
C LEU A 94 4.67 1.34 18.47
N PRO A 95 5.21 2.30 19.24
CA PRO A 95 6.65 2.35 19.56
C PRO A 95 7.16 1.13 20.34
N ASN A 96 6.29 0.50 21.14
CA ASN A 96 6.64 -0.67 21.96
C ASN A 96 6.30 -2.01 21.30
N ALA A 97 5.92 -2.02 20.02
CA ALA A 97 5.45 -3.23 19.36
C ALA A 97 6.60 -4.12 18.83
N PRO A 98 6.33 -5.42 18.57
CA PRO A 98 7.37 -6.37 18.19
C PRO A 98 8.17 -5.96 16.93
N GLY A 99 9.50 -6.01 17.02
CA GLY A 99 10.34 -5.67 15.89
C GLY A 99 10.53 -4.17 15.62
N VAL A 100 10.12 -3.28 16.55
CA VAL A 100 10.50 -1.85 16.50
C VAL A 100 11.92 -1.66 17.04
N GLU A 101 12.18 -2.07 18.28
CA GLU A 101 13.50 -1.91 18.92
C GLU A 101 14.43 -3.11 18.66
N SER A 102 13.88 -4.32 18.63
CA SER A 102 14.62 -5.57 18.44
C SER A 102 13.85 -6.52 17.56
N LEU A 103 14.54 -7.30 16.72
CA LEU A 103 13.95 -8.32 15.87
C LEU A 103 12.93 -9.22 16.62
N PRO A 104 11.82 -9.61 15.97
CA PRO A 104 10.88 -10.56 16.53
C PRO A 104 11.58 -11.86 16.99
N ARG A 105 11.28 -12.31 18.20
CA ARG A 105 11.91 -13.49 18.81
C ARG A 105 11.21 -14.78 18.41
N THR A 106 9.92 -14.68 18.09
CA THR A 106 9.07 -15.82 17.73
C THR A 106 8.42 -15.62 16.36
N PRO A 107 8.06 -16.71 15.66
CA PRO A 107 7.31 -16.62 14.42
C PRO A 107 5.94 -15.92 14.58
N GLU A 108 5.31 -16.06 15.75
CA GLU A 108 4.06 -15.36 16.09
C GLU A 108 4.26 -13.85 16.23
N GLU A 109 5.36 -13.40 16.85
CA GLU A 109 5.71 -11.98 16.90
C GLU A 109 5.98 -11.42 15.51
N ALA A 110 6.69 -12.17 14.66
CA ALA A 110 6.95 -11.77 13.27
C ALA A 110 5.65 -11.66 12.46
N ALA A 111 4.75 -12.63 12.62
CA ALA A 111 3.43 -12.61 11.97
C ALA A 111 2.56 -11.46 12.48
N ALA A 112 2.54 -11.20 13.79
CA ALA A 112 1.83 -10.08 14.38
C ALA A 112 2.37 -8.74 13.86
N GLN A 113 3.68 -8.59 13.81
CA GLN A 113 4.35 -7.41 13.25
C GLN A 113 3.93 -7.16 11.79
N ASP A 114 4.01 -8.17 10.92
CA ASP A 114 3.64 -8.00 9.51
C ASP A 114 2.15 -7.65 9.36
N GLN A 115 1.26 -8.29 10.13
CA GLN A 115 -0.16 -7.97 10.12
C GLN A 115 -0.45 -6.53 10.59
N LEU A 116 0.19 -6.05 11.67
CA LEU A 116 0.03 -4.68 12.15
C LEU A 116 0.53 -3.68 11.11
N LYS A 117 1.72 -3.89 10.54
CA LYS A 117 2.26 -3.04 9.48
C LYS A 117 1.33 -3.00 8.26
N LYS A 118 0.79 -4.15 7.84
CA LYS A 118 -0.18 -4.23 6.73
C LYS A 118 -1.46 -3.47 7.04
N THR A 119 -1.97 -3.62 8.27
CA THR A 119 -3.21 -2.99 8.73
C THR A 119 -3.07 -1.47 8.75
N LEU A 120 -2.06 -0.93 9.44
CA LEU A 120 -1.76 0.51 9.47
C LEU A 120 -1.54 1.07 8.05
N TRP A 121 -0.75 0.37 7.23
CA TRP A 121 -0.49 0.81 5.87
C TRP A 121 -1.74 0.77 4.99
N SER A 122 -2.70 -0.15 5.23
CA SER A 122 -3.94 -0.17 4.48
C SER A 122 -4.80 1.07 4.71
N TRP A 123 -4.75 1.66 5.91
CA TRP A 123 -5.50 2.86 6.25
C TRP A 123 -4.92 4.13 5.61
N LEU A 124 -3.62 4.12 5.28
CA LEU A 124 -2.95 5.15 4.48
C LEU A 124 -3.04 4.93 2.97
N ASN A 125 -3.96 4.12 2.46
CA ASN A 125 -4.09 3.95 1.01
C ASN A 125 -4.36 5.31 0.31
N ALA A 126 -3.55 5.68 -0.68
CA ALA A 126 -3.73 6.88 -1.50
C ALA A 126 -4.90 6.77 -2.50
N GLY A 127 -5.56 5.62 -2.58
CA GLY A 127 -6.81 5.46 -3.31
C GLY A 127 -7.92 6.36 -2.78
N THR A 128 -8.91 6.65 -3.62
CA THR A 128 -10.03 7.56 -3.31
C THR A 128 -10.89 7.12 -2.13
N THR A 129 -10.82 5.84 -1.73
CA THR A 129 -11.57 5.26 -0.60
C THR A 129 -10.68 5.01 0.63
N GLY A 130 -9.42 5.44 0.61
CA GLY A 130 -8.53 5.28 1.75
C GLY A 130 -8.97 6.14 2.93
N TYR A 131 -8.94 5.59 4.15
CA TYR A 131 -9.42 6.26 5.35
C TYR A 131 -8.84 7.67 5.50
N VAL A 132 -7.52 7.82 5.39
CA VAL A 132 -6.87 9.14 5.50
C VAL A 132 -7.19 10.01 4.29
N GLN A 133 -7.12 9.48 3.06
CA GLN A 133 -7.39 10.26 1.85
C GLN A 133 -8.78 10.89 1.84
N VAL A 134 -9.76 10.17 2.36
CA VAL A 134 -11.14 10.62 2.49
C VAL A 134 -11.28 11.71 3.55
N ARG A 135 -10.72 11.51 4.75
CA ARG A 135 -10.84 12.45 5.87
C ARG A 135 -10.04 13.74 5.69
N VAL A 136 -8.96 13.73 4.91
CA VAL A 136 -8.15 14.93 4.63
C VAL A 136 -8.63 15.75 3.43
N ALA A 137 -9.63 15.25 2.68
CA ALA A 137 -10.15 15.91 1.49
C ALA A 137 -10.73 17.29 1.81
N GLU A 138 -11.46 17.42 2.91
CA GLU A 138 -12.07 18.69 3.36
C GLU A 138 -11.02 19.72 3.78
N LEU A 139 -9.84 19.25 4.19
CA LEU A 139 -8.69 20.07 4.56
C LEU A 139 -7.86 20.51 3.34
N GLY A 140 -8.23 20.05 2.13
CA GLY A 140 -7.54 20.37 0.88
C GLY A 140 -6.22 19.61 0.67
N TYR A 141 -5.92 18.60 1.48
CA TYR A 141 -4.74 17.76 1.30
C TYR A 141 -5.01 16.59 0.35
N VAL A 142 -3.95 16.14 -0.34
CA VAL A 142 -3.93 14.90 -1.10
C VAL A 142 -2.83 14.00 -0.55
N LEU A 143 -3.18 12.73 -0.29
CA LEU A 143 -2.23 11.71 0.13
C LEU A 143 -1.52 11.14 -1.10
N CYS A 144 -0.20 11.33 -1.16
CA CYS A 144 0.63 10.98 -2.29
C CYS A 144 1.60 9.84 -1.95
N GLU A 145 2.02 9.10 -2.95
CA GLU A 145 3.04 8.04 -2.83
C GLU A 145 4.31 8.43 -3.60
N ALA A 146 5.46 8.37 -2.95
CA ALA A 146 6.75 8.64 -3.58
C ALA A 146 7.80 7.60 -3.18
N PRO A 147 8.70 7.23 -4.11
CA PRO A 147 9.91 6.50 -3.73
C PRO A 147 10.79 7.42 -2.88
N VAL A 148 11.18 6.94 -1.69
CA VAL A 148 12.07 7.64 -0.78
C VAL A 148 13.26 6.76 -0.42
N SER A 149 14.45 7.35 -0.46
CA SER A 149 15.66 6.65 -0.05
C SER A 149 15.80 6.66 1.47
N ARG A 150 16.04 5.49 2.05
CA ARG A 150 16.31 5.25 3.47
C ARG A 150 17.57 4.43 3.62
N THR A 151 18.42 4.82 4.55
CA THR A 151 19.63 4.05 4.87
C THR A 151 19.28 3.03 5.94
N LYS A 152 19.36 1.74 5.60
CA LYS A 152 19.20 0.64 6.56
C LYS A 152 20.57 0.09 6.93
N VAL A 153 20.70 -0.44 8.14
CA VAL A 153 21.86 -1.24 8.51
C VAL A 153 21.51 -2.68 8.17
N ASN A 154 22.29 -3.29 7.28
CA ASN A 154 22.18 -4.70 6.98
C ASN A 154 22.69 -5.49 8.19
N GLU A 155 21.85 -6.37 8.74
CA GLU A 155 22.13 -7.08 9.99
C GLU A 155 23.25 -8.10 9.85
N GLU A 156 23.40 -8.71 8.67
CA GLU A 156 24.44 -9.72 8.40
C GLU A 156 25.81 -9.08 8.21
N THR A 157 25.86 -7.93 7.54
CA THR A 157 27.14 -7.28 7.16
C THR A 157 27.51 -6.10 8.04
N GLY A 158 26.58 -5.59 8.85
CA GLY A 158 26.71 -4.36 9.63
C GLY A 158 26.83 -3.08 8.77
N ARG A 159 26.68 -3.19 7.45
CA ARG A 159 26.89 -2.07 6.52
C ARG A 159 25.62 -1.25 6.34
N ARG A 160 25.81 0.06 6.17
CA ARG A 160 24.74 0.98 5.83
C ARG A 160 24.45 0.90 4.34
N GLU A 161 23.27 0.42 3.99
CA GLU A 161 22.83 0.24 2.61
C GLU A 161 21.65 1.18 2.30
N PRO A 162 21.77 2.05 1.28
CA PRO A 162 20.66 2.86 0.83
C PRO A 162 19.62 1.95 0.14
N THR A 163 18.41 1.96 0.68
CA THR A 163 17.26 1.25 0.14
C THR A 163 16.20 2.25 -0.29
N THR A 164 15.53 1.98 -1.41
CA THR A 164 14.40 2.80 -1.86
C THR A 164 13.11 2.15 -1.39
N GLU A 165 12.32 2.88 -0.62
CA GLU A 165 11.04 2.44 -0.09
C GLU A 165 9.91 3.33 -0.60
N THR A 166 8.68 2.82 -0.54
CA THR A 166 7.51 3.67 -0.80
C THR A 166 7.16 4.45 0.46
N GLY A 167 7.25 5.77 0.37
CA GLY A 167 6.82 6.70 1.39
C GLY A 167 5.48 7.33 1.03
N ARG A 168 4.67 7.64 2.05
CA ARG A 168 3.41 8.37 1.92
C ARG A 168 3.45 9.70 2.62
N PHE A 169 2.84 10.71 2.04
CA PHE A 169 2.83 12.07 2.60
C PHE A 169 1.58 12.82 2.17
N LEU A 170 1.16 13.77 2.99
CA LEU A 170 0.11 14.72 2.64
C LEU A 170 0.73 15.95 1.97
N THR A 171 0.03 16.54 1.02
CA THR A 171 0.46 17.81 0.43
C THR A 171 -0.72 18.59 -0.15
N THR A 172 -0.56 19.92 -0.20
CA THR A 172 -1.39 20.83 -1.02
C THR A 172 -0.63 21.36 -2.23
N ASN A 173 0.65 20.96 -2.39
CA ASN A 173 1.50 21.45 -3.46
C ASN A 173 1.10 20.80 -4.80
N ARG A 174 0.64 21.63 -5.74
CA ARG A 174 0.18 21.20 -7.07
C ARG A 174 1.20 20.35 -7.81
N GLN A 175 2.48 20.70 -7.76
CA GLN A 175 3.53 19.95 -8.47
C GLN A 175 3.73 18.57 -7.87
N LEU A 176 3.72 18.47 -6.54
CA LEU A 176 3.83 17.18 -5.86
C LEU A 176 2.63 16.28 -6.18
N ILE A 177 1.42 16.83 -6.19
CA ILE A 177 0.20 16.10 -6.56
C ILE A 177 0.30 15.58 -8.00
N LEU A 178 0.68 16.43 -8.96
CA LEU A 178 0.82 16.02 -10.35
C LEU A 178 1.86 14.89 -10.50
N ASN A 179 3.00 15.00 -9.82
CA ASN A 179 4.10 14.05 -9.94
C ASN A 179 3.82 12.70 -9.23
N HIS A 180 3.18 12.74 -8.06
CA HIS A 180 3.11 11.61 -7.13
C HIS A 180 1.70 11.03 -6.93
N TYR A 181 0.67 11.66 -7.53
CA TYR A 181 -0.70 11.17 -7.50
C TYR A 181 -1.25 10.97 -8.92
N THR A 182 -1.31 12.06 -9.68
CA THR A 182 -1.97 12.07 -11.01
C THR A 182 -1.16 11.31 -12.05
N THR A 183 0.16 11.56 -12.15
CA THR A 183 1.00 10.88 -13.13
C THR A 183 1.00 9.35 -12.93
N PRO A 184 1.18 8.80 -11.72
CA PRO A 184 1.07 7.36 -11.49
C PRO A 184 -0.31 6.78 -11.84
N ALA A 185 -1.41 7.51 -11.57
CA ALA A 185 -2.74 7.10 -12.00
C ALA A 185 -2.86 7.05 -13.53
N GLY A 186 -2.34 8.06 -14.23
CA GLY A 186 -2.26 8.08 -15.70
C GLY A 186 -1.42 6.93 -16.26
N THR A 187 -0.26 6.63 -15.68
CA THR A 187 0.58 5.49 -16.11
C THR A 187 -0.14 4.16 -15.95
N ARG A 188 -0.86 3.95 -14.85
CA ARG A 188 -1.68 2.74 -14.63
C ARG A 188 -2.82 2.64 -15.65
N PHE A 189 -3.49 3.75 -15.95
CA PHE A 189 -4.53 3.80 -16.98
C PHE A 189 -3.97 3.43 -18.36
N LEU A 190 -2.81 3.98 -18.74
CA LEU A 190 -2.14 3.62 -20.00
C LEU A 190 -1.75 2.14 -20.07
N ALA A 191 -1.26 1.56 -18.98
CA ALA A 191 -0.94 0.13 -18.91
C ALA A 191 -2.20 -0.73 -19.09
N ALA A 192 -3.31 -0.35 -18.46
CA ALA A 192 -4.60 -1.03 -18.63
C ALA A 192 -5.13 -0.90 -20.06
N ALA A 193 -5.00 0.27 -20.68
CA ALA A 193 -5.37 0.50 -22.07
C ALA A 193 -4.56 -0.37 -23.04
N ARG A 194 -3.25 -0.52 -22.83
CA ARG A 194 -2.40 -1.44 -23.62
C ARG A 194 -2.80 -2.90 -23.46
N LYS A 195 -3.18 -3.32 -22.26
CA LYS A 195 -3.67 -4.68 -22.02
C LYS A 195 -4.98 -4.94 -22.77
N LEU A 196 -5.89 -3.97 -22.76
CA LEU A 196 -7.13 -4.04 -23.52
C LEU A 196 -6.84 -4.11 -25.03
N ASP A 197 -5.94 -3.26 -25.54
CA ASP A 197 -5.51 -3.28 -26.94
C ASP A 197 -4.98 -4.66 -27.37
N ALA A 198 -4.11 -5.28 -26.57
CA ALA A 198 -3.61 -6.63 -26.84
C ALA A 198 -4.73 -7.70 -26.86
N GLN A 199 -5.72 -7.60 -25.98
CA GLN A 199 -6.87 -8.50 -25.96
C GLN A 199 -7.73 -8.33 -27.20
N LEU A 200 -7.99 -7.08 -27.61
CA LEU A 200 -8.79 -6.78 -28.79
C LEU A 200 -8.06 -7.16 -30.07
N GLY A 201 -6.76 -6.92 -30.16
CA GLY A 201 -5.90 -7.36 -31.27
C GLY A 201 -5.95 -8.88 -31.48
N LEU A 202 -6.01 -9.66 -30.40
CA LEU A 202 -6.18 -11.11 -30.49
C LEU A 202 -7.56 -11.50 -31.02
N VAL A 203 -8.63 -10.80 -30.62
CA VAL A 203 -9.99 -11.03 -31.12
C VAL A 203 -10.08 -10.66 -32.60
N THR A 204 -9.61 -9.48 -32.99
CA THR A 204 -9.68 -9.02 -34.39
C THR A 204 -8.79 -9.82 -35.32
N ALA A 205 -7.63 -10.30 -34.86
CA ALA A 205 -6.80 -11.22 -35.63
C ALA A 205 -7.50 -12.56 -35.91
N ARG A 206 -8.32 -13.04 -34.97
CA ARG A 206 -9.09 -14.29 -35.12
C ARG A 206 -10.42 -14.10 -35.85
N ARG A 207 -11.00 -12.90 -35.78
CA ARG A 207 -12.31 -12.52 -36.30
C ARG A 207 -12.26 -11.09 -36.86
N PRO A 208 -11.69 -10.90 -38.07
CA PRO A 208 -11.53 -9.56 -38.66
C PRO A 208 -12.86 -8.81 -38.83
N GLU A 209 -13.97 -9.54 -39.03
CA GLU A 209 -15.33 -9.01 -39.14
C GLU A 209 -15.79 -8.25 -37.88
N LEU A 210 -15.15 -8.46 -36.74
CA LEU A 210 -15.49 -7.78 -35.48
C LEU A 210 -14.74 -6.45 -35.28
N ALA A 211 -13.78 -6.10 -36.14
CA ALA A 211 -12.95 -4.91 -35.95
C ALA A 211 -13.76 -3.60 -35.87
N GLU A 212 -14.65 -3.35 -36.84
CA GLU A 212 -15.46 -2.13 -36.88
C GLU A 212 -16.48 -2.03 -35.72
N PRO A 213 -17.23 -3.10 -35.36
CA PRO A 213 -18.06 -3.10 -34.16
C PRO A 213 -17.30 -2.80 -32.87
N ILE A 214 -16.11 -3.40 -32.70
CA ILE A 214 -15.25 -3.19 -31.52
C ILE A 214 -14.76 -1.75 -31.45
N GLU A 215 -14.33 -1.17 -32.57
CA GLU A 215 -13.89 0.22 -32.65
C GLU A 215 -15.03 1.18 -32.24
N LYS A 216 -16.24 0.96 -32.77
CA LYS A 216 -17.42 1.75 -32.39
C LYS A 216 -17.69 1.68 -30.89
N GLN A 217 -17.64 0.49 -30.30
CA GLN A 217 -17.83 0.31 -28.85
C GLN A 217 -16.74 1.02 -28.03
N LEU A 218 -15.47 0.86 -28.39
CA LEU A 218 -14.36 1.54 -27.73
C LEU A 218 -14.50 3.06 -27.76
N SER A 219 -14.91 3.63 -28.90
CA SER A 219 -15.07 5.08 -29.03
C SER A 219 -16.11 5.63 -28.04
N VAL A 220 -17.17 4.87 -27.76
CA VAL A 220 -18.19 5.23 -26.77
C VAL A 220 -17.62 5.17 -25.36
N VAL A 221 -16.92 4.10 -25.01
CA VAL A 221 -16.29 3.94 -23.68
C VAL A 221 -15.25 5.03 -23.43
N LEU A 222 -14.39 5.33 -24.41
CA LEU A 222 -13.40 6.40 -24.31
C LEU A 222 -14.04 7.77 -24.14
N ARG A 223 -15.11 8.05 -24.87
CA ARG A 223 -15.87 9.30 -24.70
C ARG A 223 -16.45 9.40 -23.30
N GLN A 224 -17.09 8.35 -22.80
CA GLN A 224 -17.65 8.30 -21.44
C GLN A 224 -16.56 8.46 -20.37
N ALA A 225 -15.39 7.85 -20.56
CA ALA A 225 -14.26 7.99 -19.65
C ALA A 225 -13.69 9.43 -19.65
N LEU A 226 -13.61 10.07 -20.81
CA LEU A 226 -13.16 11.47 -20.91
C LEU A 226 -14.19 12.44 -20.30
N GLU A 227 -15.48 12.19 -20.52
CA GLU A 227 -16.57 12.96 -19.91
C GLU A 227 -16.56 12.81 -18.38
N SER A 228 -16.34 11.61 -17.85
CA SER A 228 -16.28 11.40 -16.39
C SER A 228 -15.10 12.14 -15.74
N ILE A 229 -13.94 12.18 -16.39
CA ILE A 229 -12.78 12.97 -15.94
C ILE A 229 -13.11 14.47 -15.94
N ARG A 230 -13.77 14.97 -17.00
CA ARG A 230 -14.17 16.39 -17.08
C ARG A 230 -15.18 16.80 -16.01
N HIS A 231 -16.00 15.87 -15.53
CA HIS A 231 -17.03 16.13 -14.52
C HIS A 231 -16.62 15.80 -13.07
N ALA A 232 -15.43 15.23 -12.85
CA ALA A 232 -14.89 14.98 -11.53
C ALA A 232 -14.77 16.27 -10.68
N ASP A 233 -14.66 17.44 -11.34
CA ASP A 233 -14.34 18.73 -10.74
C ASP A 233 -15.48 19.41 -9.94
N VAL A 234 -16.75 18.98 -10.06
CA VAL A 234 -17.88 19.72 -9.43
C VAL A 234 -18.83 18.84 -8.60
N ARG A 235 -19.04 17.57 -8.98
CA ARG A 235 -20.01 16.70 -8.31
C ARG A 235 -19.39 15.81 -7.22
N GLN A 236 -18.14 15.39 -7.36
CA GLN A 236 -17.49 14.51 -6.38
C GLN A 236 -17.04 15.26 -5.13
N ALA A 237 -16.59 16.51 -5.24
CA ALA A 237 -16.28 17.35 -4.07
C ALA A 237 -17.51 17.57 -3.16
N ALA A 238 -18.72 17.68 -3.75
CA ALA A 238 -19.97 17.83 -3.02
C ALA A 238 -20.56 16.52 -2.47
N ALA A 239 -20.18 15.37 -3.04
CA ALA A 239 -20.62 14.06 -2.57
C ALA A 239 -19.72 13.52 -1.43
N LEU A 240 -18.40 13.69 -1.57
CA LEU A 240 -17.42 13.29 -0.54
C LEU A 240 -17.56 14.08 0.78
N THR A 241 -18.19 15.25 0.75
CA THR A 241 -18.49 16.08 1.93
C THR A 241 -19.85 15.77 2.57
N ARG A 242 -20.79 15.14 1.84
CA ARG A 242 -22.13 14.84 2.37
C ARG A 242 -22.18 13.53 3.15
N ASP A 243 -21.53 12.48 2.66
CA ASP A 243 -21.60 11.15 3.28
C ASP A 243 -20.80 11.01 4.60
N HIS A 244 -20.22 12.10 5.13
CA HIS A 244 -19.46 12.09 6.40
C HIS A 244 -20.07 12.88 7.54
N THR A 245 -21.13 13.64 7.26
CA THR A 245 -21.91 14.28 8.34
C THR A 245 -22.85 13.28 9.01
N ASP A 246 -23.38 12.31 8.26
CA ASP A 246 -24.34 11.34 8.79
C ASP A 246 -23.72 10.26 9.70
N ASP A 247 -22.45 9.88 9.49
CA ASP A 247 -21.75 8.89 10.33
C ASP A 247 -21.23 9.49 11.66
N ALA A 248 -21.05 10.81 11.74
CA ALA A 248 -20.57 11.50 12.93
C ALA A 248 -21.71 11.85 13.92
N GLU A 249 -22.97 11.86 13.46
CA GLU A 249 -24.15 12.09 14.32
C GLU A 249 -24.72 10.79 14.94
N GLN A 250 -24.17 9.62 14.59
CA GLN A 250 -24.65 8.31 15.09
C GLN A 250 -23.64 7.55 15.97
N ALA A 251 -22.51 8.15 16.35
CA ALA A 251 -21.47 7.55 17.19
C ALA A 251 -21.32 8.27 18.55
#